data_AF-A0A4P9WCL1-F1
#
_entry.id   AF-A0A4P9WCL1-F1
#
_cell.length_a   1.000
_cell.length_b   1.000
_cell.length_c   1.000
_cell.angle_alpha   90.00
_cell.angle_beta   90.00
_cell.angle_gamma   90.00
#
_symmetry.space_group_name_H-M   'P 1'
#
loop_
_entity.id
_entity.type
_entity.pdbx_description
1 polymer ?
#
loop_
_entity_poly.entity_id
_entity_poly.type
_entity_poly.pdbx_seq_one_letter_code
_entity_poly.pdbx_strand_id
1 'polypeptide(L)'
;SLKKWWAQYEESRNNLDAALKAYEEAGDTVSAVRVLCVSSKIPQAIAIAEGSDNPALAYHIARQYETDGKIPEAIQYYEKAKYFNHAINLAKEHHLDNELMHLSLQGSPQAMVDAARYYENALGNPDKAISLYQRGGHLMKAIELCFQTKQYGLLEEIAQSLESGTDPAILQRCAAFFIENNQYEKAVRLLITAKSFDESVTAAEGNEDATEDRAMMLKIAECCLHQQSYHLACKKFTQGGDRLKAMRALLKSGDTEKITFFANVSGPKQREIFVIAANYLQTLDWRNDPTIMKTIISFYTKAKAMESLAGFYEACAQVEIDEYQNYEKALGALREALKCMSKARNVTDREAKVESFQHRIELIGRFVEGRKLAKTDTVSMFKTCEMLLDRPDIDASYAVRAGDIYALMIESHYANGYYEQAYELLQKMKVRVSNINIEYYIDGRIVQALSKSHGVDPVVATSQDGNEIVEELPYDM
;
A
#
# COMPACT_ATOMS: atom_id res chain seq x y z
N SER A 1 -32.19 34.80 -54.58
CA SER A 1 -33.24 34.82 -55.62
C SER A 1 -33.43 36.25 -56.12
N LEU A 2 -33.97 36.45 -57.33
CA LEU A 2 -34.29 37.77 -57.87
C LEU A 2 -35.22 38.56 -56.91
N LYS A 3 -36.13 37.86 -56.24
CA LYS A 3 -37.05 38.42 -55.22
C LYS A 3 -36.32 38.96 -53.98
N LYS A 4 -35.28 38.28 -53.49
CA LYS A 4 -34.46 38.77 -52.37
C LYS A 4 -33.67 40.03 -52.73
N TRP A 5 -33.13 40.08 -53.95
CA TRP A 5 -32.45 41.27 -54.46
C TRP A 5 -33.44 42.45 -54.61
N TRP A 6 -34.64 42.19 -55.12
CA TRP A 6 -35.71 43.18 -55.21
C TRP A 6 -36.14 43.71 -53.83
N ALA A 7 -36.29 42.83 -52.84
CA ALA A 7 -36.61 43.21 -51.48
C ALA A 7 -35.53 44.11 -50.86
N GLN A 8 -34.25 43.78 -51.05
CA GLN A 8 -33.12 44.61 -50.60
C GLN A 8 -33.08 45.98 -51.31
N TYR A 9 -33.42 46.02 -52.60
CA TYR A 9 -33.51 47.26 -53.36
C TYR A 9 -34.62 48.18 -52.85
N GLU A 10 -35.84 47.67 -52.64
CA GLU A 10 -36.95 48.44 -52.09
C GLU A 10 -36.67 48.92 -50.65
N GLU A 11 -36.00 48.09 -49.85
CA GLU A 11 -35.55 48.47 -48.51
C GLU A 11 -34.54 49.64 -48.55
N SER A 12 -33.60 49.63 -49.51
CA SER A 12 -32.63 50.73 -49.70
C SER A 12 -33.29 52.07 -50.08
N ARG A 13 -34.50 52.01 -50.65
CA ARG A 13 -35.33 53.18 -50.99
C ARG A 13 -36.31 53.56 -49.88
N ASN A 14 -36.19 52.94 -48.71
CA ASN A 14 -37.06 53.12 -47.55
C ASN A 14 -38.53 52.73 -47.81
N ASN A 15 -38.80 51.88 -48.81
CA ASN A 15 -40.14 51.37 -49.12
C ASN A 15 -40.39 50.04 -48.39
N LEU A 16 -40.59 50.13 -47.08
CA LEU A 16 -40.58 48.98 -46.17
C LEU A 16 -41.76 48.02 -46.39
N ASP A 17 -42.93 48.50 -46.80
CA ASP A 17 -44.10 47.64 -47.06
C ASP A 17 -43.91 46.80 -48.34
N ALA A 18 -43.32 47.38 -49.40
CA ALA A 18 -42.99 46.64 -50.62
C ALA A 18 -41.85 45.64 -50.39
N ALA A 19 -40.85 46.04 -49.59
CA ALA A 19 -39.76 45.15 -49.19
C ALA A 19 -40.26 43.96 -48.37
N LEU A 20 -41.15 44.17 -47.40
CA LEU A 20 -41.74 43.11 -46.57
C LEU A 20 -42.46 42.07 -47.43
N LYS A 21 -43.35 42.51 -48.34
CA LYS A 21 -44.05 41.61 -49.26
C LYS A 21 -43.08 40.80 -50.12
N ALA A 22 -42.03 41.44 -50.63
CA ALA A 22 -41.01 40.77 -51.42
C ALA A 22 -40.17 39.76 -50.59
N TYR A 23 -39.90 40.04 -49.32
CA TYR A 23 -39.24 39.10 -48.40
C TYR A 23 -40.13 37.90 -48.04
N GLU A 24 -41.43 38.11 -47.80
CA GLU A 24 -42.41 37.04 -47.57
C GLU A 24 -42.53 36.11 -48.78
N GLU A 25 -42.67 36.67 -49.98
CA GLU A 25 -42.71 35.90 -51.23
C GLU A 25 -41.39 35.17 -51.55
N ALA A 26 -40.28 35.63 -50.97
CA ALA A 26 -38.97 35.00 -51.08
C ALA A 26 -38.71 33.95 -49.98
N GLY A 27 -39.60 33.83 -48.99
CA GLY A 27 -39.43 32.97 -47.82
C GLY A 27 -38.31 33.41 -46.87
N ASP A 28 -37.84 34.67 -46.95
CA ASP A 28 -36.77 35.20 -46.10
C ASP A 28 -37.35 35.78 -44.81
N THR A 29 -37.70 34.90 -43.88
CA THR A 29 -38.37 35.26 -42.62
C THR A 29 -37.50 36.13 -41.71
N VAL A 30 -36.17 35.98 -41.76
CA VAL A 30 -35.23 36.80 -40.97
C VAL A 30 -35.25 38.24 -41.41
N SER A 31 -35.19 38.49 -42.73
CA SER A 31 -35.24 39.83 -43.28
C SER A 31 -36.62 40.47 -43.10
N ALA A 32 -37.70 39.69 -43.23
CA ALA A 32 -39.06 40.16 -42.97
C ALA A 32 -39.25 40.59 -41.50
N VAL A 33 -38.83 39.78 -40.53
CA VAL A 33 -38.88 40.14 -39.09
C VAL A 33 -38.04 41.37 -38.79
N ARG A 34 -36.83 41.47 -39.36
CA ARG A 34 -35.98 42.66 -39.19
C ARG A 34 -36.66 43.93 -39.71
N VAL A 35 -37.29 43.90 -40.88
CA VAL A 35 -38.03 45.05 -41.43
C VAL A 35 -39.25 45.40 -40.58
N LEU A 36 -39.98 44.40 -40.07
CA LEU A 36 -41.10 44.62 -39.14
C LEU A 36 -40.66 45.26 -37.82
N CYS A 37 -39.52 44.83 -37.27
CA CYS A 37 -38.92 45.44 -36.09
C CYS A 37 -38.56 46.92 -36.31
N VAL A 38 -37.87 47.24 -37.41
CA VAL A 38 -37.50 48.62 -37.77
C VAL A 38 -38.73 49.49 -38.05
N SER A 39 -39.82 48.90 -38.55
CA SER A 39 -41.09 49.60 -38.80
C SER A 39 -41.97 49.75 -37.55
N SER A 40 -41.46 49.43 -36.35
CA SER A 40 -42.18 49.41 -35.07
C SER A 40 -43.42 48.50 -35.04
N LYS A 41 -43.54 47.54 -35.97
CA LYS A 41 -44.65 46.55 -36.04
C LYS A 41 -44.31 45.29 -35.23
N ILE A 42 -43.92 45.48 -33.97
CA ILE A 42 -43.40 44.40 -33.09
C ILE A 42 -44.37 43.23 -32.88
N PRO A 43 -45.69 43.42 -32.69
CA PRO A 43 -46.62 42.29 -32.53
C PRO A 43 -46.64 41.34 -33.74
N GLN A 44 -46.47 41.89 -34.96
CA GLN A 44 -46.42 41.08 -36.18
C GLN A 44 -45.10 40.31 -36.28
N ALA A 45 -43.99 40.95 -35.88
CA ALA A 45 -42.68 40.30 -35.80
C ALA A 45 -42.69 39.13 -34.80
N ILE A 46 -43.32 39.30 -33.63
CA ILE A 46 -43.46 38.25 -32.62
C ILE A 46 -44.29 37.08 -33.15
N ALA A 47 -45.43 37.33 -33.78
CA ALA A 47 -46.27 36.26 -34.33
C ALA A 47 -45.53 35.39 -35.35
N ILE A 48 -44.67 36.00 -36.18
CA ILE A 48 -43.82 35.27 -37.13
C ILE A 48 -42.71 34.49 -36.40
N ALA A 49 -42.11 35.08 -35.37
CA ALA A 49 -41.06 34.43 -34.57
C ALA A 49 -41.60 33.25 -33.74
N GLU A 50 -42.81 33.34 -33.16
CA GLU A 50 -43.42 32.25 -32.39
C GLU A 50 -43.79 31.04 -33.27
N GLY A 51 -44.07 31.27 -34.55
CA GLY A 51 -44.31 30.21 -35.54
C GLY A 51 -43.04 29.56 -36.10
N SER A 52 -41.84 29.97 -35.67
CA SER A 52 -40.57 29.56 -36.27
C SER A 52 -39.50 29.25 -35.22
N ASP A 53 -38.80 28.12 -35.36
CA ASP A 53 -37.73 27.71 -34.43
C ASP A 53 -36.35 28.34 -34.76
N ASN A 54 -36.33 29.54 -35.34
CA ASN A 54 -35.09 30.20 -35.77
C ASN A 54 -34.62 31.25 -34.73
N PRO A 55 -33.49 31.02 -34.03
CA PRO A 55 -32.98 31.95 -33.01
C PRO A 55 -32.66 33.36 -33.52
N ALA A 56 -32.38 33.51 -34.82
CA ALA A 56 -32.10 34.82 -35.41
C ALA A 56 -33.31 35.78 -35.39
N LEU A 57 -34.54 35.24 -35.38
CA LEU A 57 -35.76 36.04 -35.29
C LEU A 57 -35.91 36.67 -33.91
N ALA A 58 -35.68 35.87 -32.86
CA ALA A 58 -35.67 36.35 -31.48
C ALA A 58 -34.57 37.40 -31.25
N TYR A 59 -33.39 37.25 -31.88
CA TYR A 59 -32.32 38.25 -31.80
C TYR A 59 -32.72 39.62 -32.36
N HIS A 60 -33.39 39.67 -33.52
CA HIS A 60 -33.83 40.94 -34.09
C HIS A 60 -34.91 41.65 -33.25
N ILE A 61 -35.80 40.87 -32.63
CA ILE A 61 -36.79 41.39 -31.68
C ILE A 61 -36.09 41.92 -30.42
N ALA A 62 -35.11 41.18 -29.88
CA ALA A 62 -34.33 41.60 -28.71
C ALA A 62 -33.62 42.95 -28.93
N ARG A 63 -32.93 43.10 -30.07
CA ARG A 63 -32.22 44.34 -30.44
C ARG A 63 -33.15 45.54 -30.57
N GLN A 64 -34.38 45.31 -31.06
CA GLN A 64 -35.36 46.38 -31.14
C GLN A 64 -35.87 46.78 -29.75
N TYR A 65 -36.15 45.81 -28.88
CA TYR A 65 -36.52 46.10 -27.49
C TYR A 65 -35.42 46.83 -26.72
N GLU A 66 -34.15 46.48 -26.97
CA GLU A 66 -32.99 47.20 -26.42
C GLU A 66 -32.96 48.66 -26.90
N THR A 67 -33.18 48.89 -28.20
CA THR A 67 -33.25 50.23 -28.80
C THR A 67 -34.41 51.06 -28.22
N ASP A 68 -35.55 50.41 -27.95
CA ASP A 68 -36.74 51.03 -27.35
C ASP A 68 -36.60 51.24 -25.82
N GLY A 69 -35.48 50.82 -25.20
CA GLY A 69 -35.24 50.91 -23.76
C GLY A 69 -36.04 49.91 -22.92
N LYS A 70 -36.67 48.90 -23.53
CA LYS A 70 -37.42 47.83 -22.86
C LYS A 70 -36.48 46.68 -22.49
N ILE A 71 -35.62 46.96 -21.52
CA ILE A 71 -34.50 46.09 -21.14
C ILE A 71 -34.92 44.69 -20.67
N PRO A 72 -35.93 44.52 -19.79
CA PRO A 72 -36.35 43.19 -19.37
C PRO A 72 -36.83 42.31 -20.52
N GLU A 73 -37.60 42.88 -21.46
CA GLU A 73 -38.08 42.20 -22.65
C GLU A 73 -36.93 41.88 -23.61
N ALA A 74 -35.98 42.80 -23.78
CA ALA A 74 -34.77 42.56 -24.58
C ALA A 74 -33.98 41.36 -24.06
N ILE A 75 -33.76 41.27 -22.74
CA ILE A 75 -33.07 40.15 -22.10
C ILE A 75 -33.79 38.82 -22.35
N GLN A 76 -35.11 38.77 -22.18
CA GLN A 76 -35.89 37.55 -22.43
C GLN A 76 -35.75 37.07 -23.89
N TYR A 77 -35.76 37.98 -24.86
CA TYR A 77 -35.59 37.61 -26.27
C TYR A 77 -34.14 37.27 -26.62
N TYR A 78 -33.14 37.89 -25.99
CA TYR A 78 -31.74 37.46 -26.12
C TYR A 78 -31.49 36.07 -25.51
N GLU A 79 -32.13 35.74 -24.39
CA GLU A 79 -32.12 34.40 -23.80
C GLU A 79 -32.75 33.37 -24.76
N LYS A 80 -33.94 33.66 -25.30
CA LYS A 80 -34.59 32.82 -26.33
C LYS A 80 -33.72 32.62 -27.57
N ALA A 81 -32.98 33.66 -27.97
CA ALA A 81 -32.05 33.61 -29.09
C ALA A 81 -30.75 32.85 -28.77
N LYS A 82 -30.52 32.44 -27.51
CA LYS A 82 -29.28 31.83 -26.98
C LYS A 82 -28.05 32.76 -27.05
N TYR A 83 -28.26 34.08 -27.10
CA TYR A 83 -27.20 35.09 -27.07
C TYR A 83 -26.91 35.53 -25.63
N PHE A 84 -26.49 34.58 -24.78
CA PHE A 84 -26.28 34.81 -23.35
C PHE A 84 -25.26 35.91 -23.05
N ASN A 85 -24.18 36.04 -23.82
CA ASN A 85 -23.18 37.10 -23.60
C ASN A 85 -23.77 38.51 -23.77
N HIS A 86 -24.70 38.71 -24.72
CA HIS A 86 -25.36 40.00 -24.90
C HIS A 86 -26.34 40.26 -23.77
N ALA A 87 -27.14 39.26 -23.40
CA ALA A 87 -28.06 39.35 -22.26
C ALA A 87 -27.32 39.65 -20.94
N ILE A 88 -26.16 39.01 -20.71
CA ILE A 88 -25.30 39.22 -19.53
C ILE A 88 -24.75 40.64 -19.50
N ASN A 89 -24.21 41.15 -20.62
CA ASN A 89 -23.70 42.52 -20.68
C ASN A 89 -24.81 43.55 -20.41
N LEU A 90 -25.96 43.35 -21.04
CA LEU A 90 -27.11 44.23 -20.84
C LEU A 90 -27.62 44.18 -19.38
N ALA A 91 -27.64 43.00 -18.76
CA ALA A 91 -27.98 42.85 -17.35
C ALA A 91 -26.98 43.55 -16.42
N LYS A 92 -25.67 43.54 -16.75
CA LYS A 92 -24.62 44.26 -16.00
C LYS A 92 -24.76 45.77 -16.12
N GLU A 93 -25.00 46.29 -17.32
CA GLU A 93 -25.16 47.72 -17.59
C GLU A 93 -26.34 48.34 -16.84
N HIS A 94 -27.40 47.55 -16.65
CA HIS A 94 -28.64 47.98 -15.99
C HIS A 94 -28.79 47.49 -14.53
N HIS A 95 -27.75 46.89 -13.94
CA HIS A 95 -27.75 46.39 -12.56
C HIS A 95 -28.87 45.39 -12.22
N LEU A 96 -29.19 44.50 -13.16
CA LEU A 96 -30.21 43.45 -13.01
C LEU A 96 -29.60 42.20 -12.37
N ASP A 97 -29.29 42.28 -11.07
CA ASP A 97 -28.50 41.30 -10.33
C ASP A 97 -29.15 39.91 -10.17
N ASN A 98 -30.46 39.77 -10.36
CA ASN A 98 -31.15 38.48 -10.26
C ASN A 98 -31.15 37.76 -11.61
N GLU A 99 -31.46 38.48 -12.67
CA GLU A 99 -31.43 38.04 -14.06
C GLU A 99 -30.00 37.65 -14.46
N LEU A 100 -29.00 38.47 -14.07
CA LEU A 100 -27.59 38.21 -14.35
C LEU A 100 -27.13 36.84 -13.85
N MET A 101 -27.53 36.43 -12.64
CA MET A 101 -27.14 35.13 -12.08
C MET A 101 -27.73 33.98 -12.90
N HIS A 102 -29.02 34.06 -13.23
CA HIS A 102 -29.71 33.05 -14.02
C HIS A 102 -29.08 32.90 -15.42
N LEU A 103 -28.87 34.03 -16.11
CA LEU A 103 -28.27 34.06 -17.46
C LEU A 103 -26.83 33.51 -17.46
N SER A 104 -26.06 33.82 -16.42
CA SER A 104 -24.68 33.35 -16.29
C SER A 104 -24.60 31.84 -16.15
N LEU A 105 -25.53 31.23 -15.40
CA LEU A 105 -25.60 29.77 -15.23
C LEU A 105 -25.98 29.02 -16.50
N GLN A 106 -26.69 29.67 -17.43
CA GLN A 106 -27.02 29.11 -18.75
C GLN A 106 -25.92 29.37 -19.80
N GLY A 107 -25.00 30.29 -19.51
CA GLY A 107 -23.90 30.69 -20.38
C GLY A 107 -22.71 29.74 -20.36
N SER A 108 -21.64 30.14 -21.05
CA SER A 108 -20.36 29.41 -21.03
C SER A 108 -19.61 29.62 -19.71
N PRO A 109 -18.62 28.77 -19.36
CA PRO A 109 -17.77 28.99 -18.19
C PRO A 109 -17.08 30.37 -18.18
N GLN A 110 -16.71 30.89 -19.36
CA GLN A 110 -16.14 32.24 -19.48
C GLN A 110 -17.15 33.33 -19.12
N ALA A 111 -18.43 33.14 -19.50
CA ALA A 111 -19.50 34.05 -19.15
C ALA A 111 -19.80 34.03 -17.63
N MET A 112 -19.73 32.85 -17.00
CA MET A 112 -19.84 32.72 -15.54
C MET A 112 -18.73 33.49 -14.82
N VAL A 113 -17.48 33.37 -15.29
CA VAL A 113 -16.33 34.08 -14.71
C VAL A 113 -16.43 35.58 -14.89
N ASP A 114 -16.88 36.03 -16.06
CA ASP A 114 -17.08 37.45 -16.34
C ASP A 114 -18.20 38.04 -15.46
N ALA A 115 -19.28 37.31 -15.23
CA ALA A 115 -20.33 37.70 -14.28
C ALA A 115 -19.84 37.64 -12.82
N ALA A 116 -19.00 36.67 -12.45
CA ALA A 116 -18.40 36.58 -11.12
C ALA A 116 -17.56 37.82 -10.79
N ARG A 117 -16.77 38.34 -11.76
CA ARG A 117 -16.01 39.60 -11.62
C ARG A 117 -16.91 40.81 -11.38
N TYR A 118 -18.08 40.84 -12.03
CA TYR A 118 -19.07 41.89 -11.78
C TYR A 118 -19.56 41.82 -10.33
N TYR A 119 -19.96 40.65 -9.83
CA TYR A 119 -20.41 40.48 -8.44
C TYR A 119 -19.29 40.70 -7.39
N GLU A 120 -18.03 40.47 -7.75
CA GLU A 120 -16.88 40.78 -6.89
C GLU A 120 -16.71 42.30 -6.70
N ASN A 121 -16.97 43.09 -7.75
CA ASN A 121 -16.87 44.55 -7.72
C ASN A 121 -18.16 45.22 -7.23
N ALA A 122 -19.32 44.61 -7.46
CA ALA A 122 -20.61 45.10 -7.00
C ALA A 122 -20.77 44.79 -5.51
N LEU A 123 -20.71 45.83 -4.67
CA LEU A 123 -20.84 45.75 -3.21
C LEU A 123 -22.13 45.01 -2.82
N GLY A 124 -22.03 43.73 -2.41
CA GLY A 124 -23.12 43.08 -1.66
C GLY A 124 -23.38 41.58 -1.91
N ASN A 125 -22.82 40.95 -2.96
CA ASN A 125 -23.16 39.56 -3.31
C ASN A 125 -21.95 38.63 -3.48
N PRO A 126 -21.09 38.46 -2.46
CA PRO A 126 -19.89 37.61 -2.57
C PRO A 126 -20.22 36.12 -2.75
N ASP A 127 -21.36 35.67 -2.22
CA ASP A 127 -21.90 34.32 -2.38
C ASP A 127 -22.18 33.96 -3.84
N LYS A 128 -22.76 34.90 -4.61
CA LYS A 128 -22.99 34.74 -6.05
C LYS A 128 -21.68 34.67 -6.82
N ALA A 129 -20.71 35.52 -6.48
CA ALA A 129 -19.38 35.52 -7.09
C ALA A 129 -18.63 34.19 -6.85
N ILE A 130 -18.60 33.71 -5.59
CA ILE A 130 -17.98 32.43 -5.22
C ILE A 130 -18.59 31.27 -6.01
N SER A 131 -19.92 31.20 -6.05
CA SER A 131 -20.67 30.15 -6.76
C SER A 131 -20.37 30.13 -8.26
N LEU A 132 -20.29 31.31 -8.89
CA LEU A 132 -19.97 31.43 -10.31
C LEU A 132 -18.49 31.10 -10.60
N TYR A 133 -17.55 31.50 -9.75
CA TYR A 133 -16.14 31.11 -9.91
C TYR A 133 -15.96 29.60 -9.76
N GLN A 134 -16.65 28.95 -8.82
CA GLN A 134 -16.62 27.50 -8.65
C GLN A 134 -17.13 26.78 -9.91
N ARG A 135 -18.33 27.15 -10.39
CA ARG A 135 -18.95 26.54 -11.59
C ARG A 135 -18.21 26.89 -12.89
N GLY A 136 -17.57 28.04 -12.94
CA GLY A 136 -16.69 28.46 -14.04
C GLY A 136 -15.33 27.79 -14.06
N GLY A 137 -15.00 26.93 -13.08
CA GLY A 137 -13.74 26.19 -13.02
C GLY A 137 -12.57 26.94 -12.35
N HIS A 138 -12.81 28.12 -11.79
CA HIS A 138 -11.80 28.94 -11.10
C HIS A 138 -11.82 28.70 -9.59
N LEU A 139 -11.55 27.46 -9.19
CA LEU A 139 -11.65 26.97 -7.81
C LEU A 139 -10.77 27.76 -6.82
N MET A 140 -9.53 28.07 -7.19
CA MET A 140 -8.60 28.81 -6.33
C MET A 140 -9.15 30.21 -6.00
N LYS A 141 -9.68 30.92 -6.99
CA LYS A 141 -10.27 32.25 -6.81
C LYS A 141 -11.54 32.20 -5.94
N ALA A 142 -12.37 31.16 -6.11
CA ALA A 142 -13.54 30.95 -5.25
C ALA A 142 -13.14 30.75 -3.78
N ILE A 143 -12.14 29.91 -3.52
CA ILE A 143 -11.62 29.65 -2.16
C ILE A 143 -11.00 30.91 -1.56
N GLU A 144 -10.21 31.66 -2.32
CA GLU A 144 -9.65 32.94 -1.88
C GLU A 144 -10.74 33.93 -1.49
N LEU A 145 -11.80 34.02 -2.30
CA LEU A 145 -12.92 34.90 -2.01
C LEU A 145 -13.67 34.44 -0.75
N CYS A 146 -13.88 33.13 -0.56
CA CYS A 146 -14.44 32.60 0.69
C CYS A 146 -13.65 33.05 1.93
N PHE A 147 -12.31 33.03 1.86
CA PHE A 147 -11.45 33.50 2.95
C PHE A 147 -11.58 35.01 3.17
N GLN A 148 -11.52 35.81 2.10
CA GLN A 148 -11.60 37.27 2.18
C GLN A 148 -12.94 37.75 2.73
N THR A 149 -14.04 37.10 2.32
CA THR A 149 -15.41 37.50 2.67
C THR A 149 -15.96 36.71 3.86
N LYS A 150 -15.16 35.83 4.47
CA LYS A 150 -15.52 34.98 5.62
C LYS A 150 -16.77 34.12 5.38
N GLN A 151 -16.96 33.65 4.15
CA GLN A 151 -18.10 32.80 3.75
C GLN A 151 -17.77 31.33 4.01
N TYR A 152 -17.65 30.95 5.28
CA TYR A 152 -17.17 29.63 5.69
C TYR A 152 -18.11 28.48 5.34
N GLY A 153 -19.42 28.73 5.24
CA GLY A 153 -20.39 27.73 4.78
C GLY A 153 -20.13 27.29 3.33
N LEU A 154 -19.87 28.25 2.44
CA LEU A 154 -19.52 27.96 1.04
C LEU A 154 -18.14 27.30 0.91
N LEU A 155 -17.19 27.68 1.77
CA LEU A 155 -15.87 27.02 1.81
C LEU A 155 -16.00 25.53 2.17
N GLU A 156 -16.92 25.18 3.08
CA GLU A 156 -17.19 23.80 3.46
C GLU A 156 -17.75 22.99 2.29
N GLU A 157 -18.72 23.53 1.56
CA GLU A 157 -19.28 22.90 0.35
C GLU A 157 -18.21 22.67 -0.73
N ILE A 158 -17.36 23.69 -0.95
CA ILE A 158 -16.23 23.58 -1.89
C ILE A 158 -15.27 22.49 -1.42
N ALA A 159 -14.89 22.47 -0.13
CA ALA A 159 -13.96 21.51 0.43
C ALA A 159 -14.46 20.06 0.31
N GLN A 160 -15.78 19.82 0.43
CA GLN A 160 -16.36 18.49 0.27
C GLN A 160 -16.25 17.95 -1.16
N SER A 161 -16.21 18.85 -2.16
CA SER A 161 -16.06 18.51 -3.58
C SER A 161 -14.60 18.32 -4.04
N LEU A 162 -13.61 18.53 -3.15
CA LEU A 162 -12.20 18.38 -3.49
C LEU A 162 -11.79 16.90 -3.52
N GLU A 163 -11.21 16.48 -4.64
CA GLU A 163 -10.74 15.11 -4.89
C GLU A 163 -9.22 15.04 -5.06
N SER A 164 -8.67 13.83 -5.23
CA SER A 164 -7.22 13.56 -5.36
C SER A 164 -6.56 14.14 -6.61
N GLY A 165 -7.34 14.63 -7.59
CA GLY A 165 -6.84 15.38 -8.74
C GLY A 165 -6.66 16.88 -8.48
N THR A 166 -7.05 17.37 -7.30
CA THR A 166 -6.94 18.79 -6.92
C THR A 166 -5.49 19.12 -6.57
N ASP A 167 -5.04 20.33 -6.90
CA ASP A 167 -3.74 20.86 -6.50
C ASP A 167 -3.50 20.71 -4.98
N PRO A 168 -2.43 20.01 -4.55
CA PRO A 168 -2.08 19.84 -3.14
C PRO A 168 -2.03 21.15 -2.34
N ALA A 169 -1.61 22.26 -2.94
CA ALA A 169 -1.54 23.55 -2.24
C ALA A 169 -2.93 24.06 -1.81
N ILE A 170 -3.96 23.78 -2.62
CA ILE A 170 -5.35 24.13 -2.30
C ILE A 170 -5.84 23.27 -1.14
N LEU A 171 -5.58 21.96 -1.21
CA LEU A 171 -5.97 21.01 -0.17
C LEU A 171 -5.34 21.35 1.19
N GLN A 172 -4.05 21.70 1.22
CA GLN A 172 -3.34 22.13 2.42
C GLN A 172 -3.92 23.43 3.00
N ARG A 173 -4.21 24.42 2.17
CA ARG A 173 -4.77 25.70 2.62
C ARG A 173 -6.18 25.54 3.20
N CYS A 174 -7.01 24.68 2.60
CA CYS A 174 -8.30 24.30 3.17
C CYS A 174 -8.13 23.50 4.48
N ALA A 175 -7.14 22.60 4.56
CA ALA A 175 -6.87 21.85 5.78
C ALA A 175 -6.43 22.76 6.93
N ALA A 176 -5.53 23.72 6.70
CA ALA A 176 -5.08 24.69 7.70
C ALA A 176 -6.27 25.46 8.29
N PHE A 177 -7.22 25.88 7.44
CA PHE A 177 -8.46 26.49 7.90
C PHE A 177 -9.29 25.58 8.81
N PHE A 178 -9.45 24.30 8.44
CA PHE A 178 -10.19 23.37 9.28
C PHE A 178 -9.47 23.09 10.62
N ILE A 179 -8.13 23.09 10.64
CA ILE A 179 -7.34 22.99 11.88
C ILE A 179 -7.60 24.20 12.79
N GLU A 180 -7.52 25.41 12.26
CA GLU A 180 -7.79 26.65 13.03
C GLU A 180 -9.20 26.67 13.64
N ASN A 181 -10.17 26.03 12.98
CA ASN A 181 -11.55 25.93 13.44
C ASN A 181 -11.85 24.65 14.23
N ASN A 182 -10.84 23.90 14.69
CA ASN A 182 -10.97 22.64 15.44
C ASN A 182 -11.73 21.52 14.69
N GLN A 183 -11.81 21.59 13.36
CA GLN A 183 -12.43 20.57 12.51
C GLN A 183 -11.35 19.62 11.97
N TYR A 184 -10.62 18.98 12.88
CA TYR A 184 -9.44 18.15 12.56
C TYR A 184 -9.75 16.98 11.63
N GLU A 185 -10.94 16.38 11.70
CA GLU A 185 -11.36 15.28 10.82
C GLU A 185 -11.31 15.69 9.34
N LYS A 186 -11.90 16.85 9.02
CA LYS A 186 -11.92 17.39 7.66
C LYS A 186 -10.52 17.80 7.21
N ALA A 187 -9.72 18.38 8.11
CA ALA A 187 -8.33 18.73 7.82
C ALA A 187 -7.50 17.50 7.47
N VAL A 188 -7.55 16.44 8.28
CA VAL A 188 -6.81 15.20 8.03
C VAL A 188 -7.24 14.56 6.71
N ARG A 189 -8.55 14.50 6.42
CA ARG A 189 -9.04 13.99 5.13
C ARG A 189 -8.39 14.74 3.96
N LEU A 190 -8.36 16.08 4.01
CA LEU A 190 -7.77 16.89 2.95
C LEU A 190 -6.25 16.72 2.86
N LEU A 191 -5.54 16.63 3.97
CA LEU A 191 -4.09 16.42 4.00
C LEU A 191 -3.69 15.03 3.48
N ILE A 192 -4.48 14.00 3.77
CA ILE A 192 -4.33 12.67 3.18
C ILE A 192 -4.54 12.74 1.66
N THR A 193 -5.59 13.42 1.20
CA THR A 193 -5.84 13.62 -0.24
C THR A 193 -4.69 14.38 -0.90
N ALA A 194 -4.12 15.37 -0.20
CA ALA A 194 -2.96 16.15 -0.63
C ALA A 194 -1.63 15.37 -0.60
N LYS A 195 -1.65 14.11 -0.12
CA LYS A 195 -0.45 13.30 0.16
C LYS A 195 0.55 14.01 1.10
N SER A 196 0.07 14.94 1.92
CA SER A 196 0.84 15.68 2.91
C SER A 196 0.75 14.97 4.25
N PHE A 197 1.47 13.85 4.33
CA PHE A 197 1.31 12.90 5.43
C PHE A 197 1.85 13.42 6.77
N ASP A 198 2.89 14.25 6.76
CA ASP A 198 3.49 14.80 7.99
C ASP A 198 2.51 15.75 8.69
N GLU A 199 1.94 16.70 7.95
CA GLU A 199 0.91 17.62 8.46
C GLU A 199 -0.35 16.86 8.90
N SER A 200 -0.71 15.80 8.17
CA SER A 200 -1.86 14.95 8.52
C SER A 200 -1.69 14.26 9.88
N VAL A 201 -0.47 13.84 10.24
CA VAL A 201 -0.20 13.21 11.53
C VAL A 201 -0.27 14.26 12.64
N THR A 202 0.33 15.43 12.46
CA THR A 202 0.25 16.54 13.44
C THR A 202 -1.19 16.99 13.68
N ALA A 203 -1.99 17.12 12.61
CA ALA A 203 -3.41 17.44 12.74
C ALA A 203 -4.21 16.35 13.47
N ALA A 204 -3.81 15.08 13.31
CA ALA A 204 -4.43 13.96 14.03
C ALA A 204 -3.98 13.84 15.49
N GLU A 205 -2.81 14.36 15.85
CA GLU A 205 -2.33 14.41 17.23
C GLU A 205 -3.07 15.47 18.07
N GLY A 206 -3.51 16.57 17.44
CA GLY A 206 -4.34 17.59 18.08
C GLY A 206 -5.81 17.17 18.33
N ASN A 207 -6.25 16.05 17.77
CA ASN A 207 -7.61 15.52 17.92
C ASN A 207 -7.61 14.27 18.81
N GLU A 208 -7.70 14.48 20.13
CA GLU A 208 -7.86 13.38 21.10
C GLU A 208 -9.18 12.60 20.90
N ASP A 209 -10.19 13.22 20.29
CA ASP A 209 -11.52 12.68 20.02
C ASP A 209 -11.68 12.02 18.63
N ALA A 210 -10.61 11.88 17.84
CA ALA A 210 -10.61 11.14 16.56
C ALA A 210 -10.88 9.62 16.70
N THR A 211 -11.38 9.20 17.86
CA THR A 211 -11.68 7.84 18.29
C THR A 211 -12.80 7.14 17.52
N GLU A 212 -13.57 7.83 16.67
CA GLU A 212 -14.77 7.23 16.06
C GLU A 212 -14.61 6.71 14.62
N ASP A 213 -13.66 7.22 13.80
CA ASP A 213 -13.48 6.70 12.43
C ASP A 213 -12.35 5.67 12.32
N ARG A 214 -12.75 4.39 12.33
CA ARG A 214 -11.89 3.23 12.06
C ARG A 214 -11.08 3.39 10.77
N ALA A 215 -11.67 3.92 9.69
CA ALA A 215 -11.01 4.03 8.40
C ALA A 215 -9.87 5.06 8.45
N MET A 216 -10.09 6.17 9.15
CA MET A 216 -9.07 7.19 9.38
C MET A 216 -7.91 6.66 10.22
N MET A 217 -8.18 5.91 11.30
CA MET A 217 -7.14 5.30 12.13
C MET A 217 -6.23 4.35 11.33
N LEU A 218 -6.80 3.56 10.41
CA LEU A 218 -6.02 2.66 9.55
C LEU A 218 -5.15 3.43 8.55
N LYS A 219 -5.66 4.51 7.94
CA LYS A 219 -4.88 5.35 7.04
C LYS A 219 -3.72 6.04 7.75
N ILE A 220 -3.96 6.58 8.95
CA ILE A 220 -2.90 7.19 9.77
C ILE A 220 -1.85 6.14 10.13
N ALA A 221 -2.27 4.93 10.50
CA ALA A 221 -1.36 3.83 10.82
C ALA A 221 -0.49 3.42 9.62
N GLU A 222 -1.05 3.39 8.41
CA GLU A 222 -0.31 3.15 7.17
C GLU A 222 0.71 4.24 6.90
N CYS A 223 0.35 5.52 7.12
CA CYS A 223 1.30 6.64 7.02
C CYS A 223 2.47 6.50 8.01
N CYS A 224 2.16 6.19 9.28
CA CYS A 224 3.17 5.96 10.31
C CYS A 224 4.11 4.80 9.93
N LEU A 225 3.59 3.76 9.29
CA LEU A 225 4.37 2.61 8.83
C LEU A 225 5.34 3.00 7.69
N HIS A 226 4.89 3.85 6.75
CA HIS A 226 5.74 4.38 5.67
C HIS A 226 6.87 5.27 6.21
N GLN A 227 6.60 6.04 7.27
CA GLN A 227 7.60 6.85 7.97
C GLN A 227 8.50 6.05 8.93
N GLN A 228 8.39 4.71 8.94
CA GLN A 228 9.13 3.83 9.87
C GLN A 228 8.86 4.10 11.36
N SER A 229 7.79 4.83 11.69
CA SER A 229 7.31 5.05 13.05
C SER A 229 6.51 3.84 13.54
N TYR A 230 7.19 2.72 13.74
CA TYR A 230 6.59 1.40 13.96
C TYR A 230 5.72 1.30 15.22
N HIS A 231 6.13 1.95 16.32
CA HIS A 231 5.34 1.95 17.56
C HIS A 231 4.05 2.75 17.42
N LEU A 232 4.10 3.90 16.74
CA LEU A 232 2.91 4.71 16.48
C LEU A 232 1.97 4.00 15.52
N ALA A 233 2.52 3.40 14.44
CA ALA A 233 1.76 2.55 13.53
C ALA A 233 1.06 1.41 14.28
N CYS A 234 1.76 0.71 15.18
CA CYS A 234 1.18 -0.34 16.03
C CYS A 234 0.02 0.19 16.89
N LYS A 235 0.19 1.34 17.55
CA LYS A 235 -0.85 1.99 18.36
C LYS A 235 -2.07 2.31 17.52
N LYS A 236 -1.89 2.96 16.36
CA LYS A 236 -2.98 3.39 15.47
C LYS A 236 -3.70 2.19 14.81
N PHE A 237 -2.98 1.16 14.37
CA PHE A 237 -3.59 -0.09 13.89
C PHE A 237 -4.41 -0.79 14.99
N THR A 238 -3.93 -0.77 16.23
CA THR A 238 -4.66 -1.35 17.37
C THR A 238 -5.94 -0.57 17.67
N GLN A 239 -5.90 0.77 17.63
CA GLN A 239 -7.07 1.64 17.76
C GLN A 239 -8.07 1.42 16.61
N GLY A 240 -7.58 1.27 15.38
CA GLY A 240 -8.39 0.90 14.21
C GLY A 240 -8.88 -0.56 14.20
N GLY A 241 -8.57 -1.35 15.24
CA GLY A 241 -9.02 -2.74 15.38
C GLY A 241 -8.34 -3.74 14.45
N ASP A 242 -7.26 -3.38 13.75
CA ASP A 242 -6.44 -4.29 12.95
C ASP A 242 -5.18 -4.70 13.72
N ARG A 243 -5.37 -5.64 14.65
CA ARG A 243 -4.28 -6.12 15.51
C ARG A 243 -3.20 -6.88 14.74
N LEU A 244 -3.54 -7.45 13.57
CA LEU A 244 -2.56 -8.20 12.78
C LEU A 244 -1.58 -7.25 12.09
N LYS A 245 -2.07 -6.17 11.46
CA LYS A 245 -1.19 -5.11 10.95
C LYS A 245 -0.41 -4.42 12.07
N ALA A 246 -1.01 -4.24 13.24
CA ALA A 246 -0.31 -3.70 14.41
C ALA A 246 0.89 -4.57 14.81
N MET A 247 0.69 -5.89 14.93
CA MET A 247 1.79 -6.82 15.22
C MET A 247 2.86 -6.77 14.13
N ARG A 248 2.47 -6.78 12.84
CA ARG A 248 3.44 -6.69 11.71
C ARG A 248 4.27 -5.41 11.76
N ALA A 249 3.67 -4.27 12.10
CA ALA A 249 4.41 -3.03 12.32
C ALA A 249 5.40 -3.17 13.47
N LEU A 250 4.97 -3.76 14.59
CA LEU A 250 5.81 -3.95 15.76
C LEU A 250 6.98 -4.92 15.51
N LEU A 251 6.79 -5.98 14.72
CA LEU A 251 7.88 -6.89 14.31
C LEU A 251 9.01 -6.14 13.59
N LYS A 252 8.68 -5.13 12.76
CA LYS A 252 9.69 -4.31 12.08
C LYS A 252 10.51 -3.42 13.04
N SER A 253 9.99 -3.12 14.22
CA SER A 253 10.72 -2.34 15.23
C SER A 253 11.84 -3.12 15.92
N GLY A 254 11.81 -4.46 15.86
CA GLY A 254 12.77 -5.31 16.55
C GLY A 254 12.58 -5.39 18.08
N ASP A 255 11.63 -4.65 18.65
CA ASP A 255 11.39 -4.57 20.10
C ASP A 255 10.75 -5.86 20.64
N THR A 256 11.59 -6.81 21.05
CA THR A 256 11.21 -8.15 21.51
C THR A 256 10.28 -8.13 22.72
N GLU A 257 10.49 -7.20 23.65
CA GLU A 257 9.68 -7.05 24.85
C GLU A 257 8.26 -6.59 24.48
N LYS A 258 8.12 -5.55 23.65
CA LYS A 258 6.81 -5.08 23.21
C LYS A 258 6.11 -6.11 22.33
N ILE A 259 6.83 -6.84 21.46
CA ILE A 259 6.27 -7.93 20.65
C ILE A 259 5.68 -9.01 21.56
N THR A 260 6.45 -9.45 22.55
CA THR A 260 6.03 -10.48 23.51
C THR A 260 4.83 -10.02 24.33
N PHE A 261 4.84 -8.77 24.80
CA PHE A 261 3.73 -8.15 25.51
C PHE A 261 2.47 -8.08 24.64
N PHE A 262 2.59 -7.55 23.42
CA PHE A 262 1.49 -7.35 22.49
C PHE A 262 0.80 -8.66 22.12
N ALA A 263 1.58 -9.73 21.89
CA ALA A 263 1.04 -11.08 21.66
C ALA A 263 0.19 -11.57 22.84
N ASN A 264 0.68 -11.39 24.07
CA ASN A 264 -0.02 -11.85 25.28
C ASN A 264 -1.31 -11.06 25.56
N VAL A 265 -1.32 -9.74 25.36
CA VAL A 265 -2.52 -8.90 25.59
C VAL A 265 -3.54 -8.97 24.46
N SER A 266 -3.14 -9.41 23.26
CA SER A 266 -4.03 -9.54 22.10
C SER A 266 -5.12 -10.62 22.28
N GLY A 267 -4.98 -11.49 23.28
CA GLY A 267 -5.97 -12.47 23.69
C GLY A 267 -5.92 -13.79 22.91
N PRO A 268 -6.49 -14.88 23.46
CA PRO A 268 -6.31 -16.24 22.97
C PRO A 268 -6.99 -16.55 21.63
N LYS A 269 -7.90 -15.68 21.17
CA LYS A 269 -8.58 -15.83 19.88
C LYS A 269 -7.68 -15.45 18.69
N GLN A 270 -6.67 -14.61 18.91
CA GLN A 270 -5.76 -14.11 17.88
C GLN A 270 -4.58 -15.07 17.64
N ARG A 271 -4.88 -16.28 17.15
CA ARG A 271 -3.86 -17.34 16.97
C ARG A 271 -2.72 -16.91 16.04
N GLU A 272 -3.03 -16.20 14.96
CA GLU A 272 -2.06 -15.76 13.98
C GLU A 272 -1.01 -14.82 14.59
N ILE A 273 -1.40 -13.95 15.53
CA ILE A 273 -0.49 -13.05 16.24
C ILE A 273 0.59 -13.83 17.00
N PHE A 274 0.20 -14.92 17.68
CA PHE A 274 1.16 -15.80 18.35
C PHE A 274 2.08 -16.50 17.35
N VAL A 275 1.57 -16.94 16.20
CA VAL A 275 2.39 -17.60 15.16
C VAL A 275 3.45 -16.65 14.61
N ILE A 276 3.07 -15.44 14.19
CA ILE A 276 4.04 -14.50 13.61
C ILE A 276 5.06 -13.99 14.63
N ALA A 277 4.66 -13.83 15.90
CA ALA A 277 5.59 -13.51 16.98
C ALA A 277 6.58 -14.65 17.23
N ALA A 278 6.12 -15.91 17.26
CA ALA A 278 7.00 -17.07 17.41
C ALA A 278 7.95 -17.25 16.21
N ASN A 279 7.49 -16.97 14.99
CA ASN A 279 8.33 -16.98 13.79
C ASN A 279 9.44 -15.91 13.88
N TYR A 280 9.11 -14.71 14.34
CA TYR A 280 10.10 -13.66 14.57
C TYR A 280 11.14 -14.07 15.62
N LEU A 281 10.70 -14.61 16.76
CA LEU A 281 11.60 -15.03 17.84
C LEU A 281 12.57 -16.14 17.42
N GLN A 282 12.25 -16.97 16.42
CA GLN A 282 13.16 -17.97 15.87
C GLN A 282 14.34 -17.39 15.10
N THR A 283 14.24 -16.14 14.64
CA THR A 283 15.34 -15.44 13.97
C THR A 283 16.38 -14.89 14.95
N LEU A 284 16.08 -14.94 16.26
CA LEU A 284 16.95 -14.50 17.34
C LEU A 284 17.79 -15.66 17.88
N ASP A 285 18.75 -15.35 18.75
CA ASP A 285 19.57 -16.35 19.44
C ASP A 285 18.82 -17.06 20.58
N TRP A 286 17.85 -17.90 20.20
CA TRP A 286 17.04 -18.68 21.12
C TRP A 286 17.84 -19.79 21.83
N ARG A 287 19.05 -20.10 21.36
CA ARG A 287 19.85 -21.20 21.93
C ARG A 287 20.63 -20.77 23.16
N ASN A 288 21.12 -19.53 23.17
CA ASN A 288 21.77 -18.92 24.33
C ASN A 288 20.77 -18.25 25.29
N ASP A 289 19.53 -17.98 24.84
CA ASP A 289 18.46 -17.46 25.68
C ASP A 289 17.29 -18.47 25.88
N PRO A 290 17.27 -19.21 27.00
CA PRO A 290 16.18 -20.13 27.33
C PRO A 290 14.81 -19.45 27.47
N THR A 291 14.75 -18.14 27.70
CA THR A 291 13.49 -17.41 27.81
C THR A 291 12.82 -17.24 26.46
N ILE A 292 13.59 -16.94 25.41
CA ILE A 292 13.11 -16.88 24.02
C ILE A 292 12.59 -18.25 23.60
N MET A 293 13.36 -19.33 23.84
CA MET A 293 12.93 -20.69 23.51
C MET A 293 11.59 -21.06 24.18
N LYS A 294 11.46 -20.81 25.49
CA LYS A 294 10.20 -21.04 26.22
C LYS A 294 9.04 -20.22 25.66
N THR A 295 9.31 -18.99 25.21
CA THR A 295 8.31 -18.09 24.63
C THR A 295 7.84 -18.58 23.27
N ILE A 296 8.74 -19.04 22.40
CA ILE A 296 8.41 -19.67 21.11
C ILE A 296 7.47 -20.87 21.32
N ILE A 297 7.85 -21.79 22.22
CA ILE A 297 7.04 -22.97 22.55
C ILE A 297 5.67 -22.56 23.09
N SER A 298 5.63 -21.58 24.00
CA SER A 298 4.39 -21.06 24.59
C SER A 298 3.47 -20.47 23.52
N PHE A 299 4.01 -19.67 22.59
CA PHE A 299 3.23 -18.99 21.55
C PHE A 299 2.66 -19.99 20.54
N TYR A 300 3.44 -20.94 20.02
CA TYR A 300 2.88 -21.95 19.14
C TYR A 300 1.84 -22.84 19.82
N THR A 301 2.05 -23.16 21.11
CA THR A 301 1.08 -23.93 21.89
C THR A 301 -0.23 -23.15 22.05
N LYS A 302 -0.17 -21.86 22.41
CA LYS A 302 -1.35 -20.96 22.50
C LYS A 302 -2.06 -20.81 21.16
N ALA A 303 -1.30 -20.74 20.06
CA ALA A 303 -1.83 -20.68 18.70
C ALA A 303 -2.45 -22.00 18.22
N LYS A 304 -2.18 -23.13 18.90
CA LYS A 304 -2.45 -24.49 18.41
C LYS A 304 -1.77 -24.80 17.07
N ALA A 305 -0.64 -24.15 16.80
CA ALA A 305 0.16 -24.32 15.58
C ALA A 305 1.17 -25.47 15.77
N MET A 306 0.65 -26.70 15.85
CA MET A 306 1.45 -27.89 16.17
C MET A 306 2.48 -28.24 15.09
N GLU A 307 2.18 -27.95 13.82
CA GLU A 307 3.13 -28.14 12.72
C GLU A 307 4.34 -27.21 12.85
N SER A 308 4.11 -25.91 13.07
CA SER A 308 5.19 -24.95 13.27
C SER A 308 6.02 -25.26 14.53
N LEU A 309 5.37 -25.74 15.60
CA LEU A 309 6.07 -26.19 16.79
C LEU A 309 6.94 -27.43 16.52
N ALA A 310 6.46 -28.37 15.70
CA ALA A 310 7.25 -29.53 15.30
C ALA A 310 8.46 -29.11 14.45
N GLY A 311 8.27 -28.18 13.51
CA GLY A 311 9.36 -27.60 12.71
C GLY A 311 10.40 -26.87 13.56
N PHE A 312 9.98 -26.16 14.61
CA PHE A 312 10.92 -25.56 15.56
C PHE A 312 11.76 -26.60 16.30
N TYR A 313 11.16 -27.69 16.78
CA TYR A 313 11.92 -28.77 17.41
C TYR A 313 12.84 -29.51 16.44
N GLU A 314 12.43 -29.65 15.18
CA GLU A 314 13.29 -30.20 14.13
C GLU A 314 14.50 -29.29 13.87
N ALA A 315 14.32 -27.97 13.78
CA ALA A 315 15.41 -27.02 13.66
C ALA A 315 16.36 -27.08 14.88
N CYS A 316 15.81 -27.19 16.10
CA CYS A 316 16.60 -27.43 17.30
C CYS A 316 17.45 -28.70 17.20
N ALA A 317 16.88 -29.80 16.69
CA ALA A 317 17.61 -31.05 16.53
C ALA A 317 18.73 -30.90 15.49
N GLN A 318 18.45 -30.24 14.37
CA GLN A 318 19.41 -30.03 13.30
C GLN A 318 20.61 -29.20 13.78
N VAL A 319 20.38 -28.09 14.50
CA VAL A 319 21.47 -27.28 15.09
C VAL A 319 22.31 -28.09 16.09
N GLU A 320 21.68 -28.90 16.94
CA GLU A 320 22.43 -29.75 17.89
C GLU A 320 23.28 -30.82 17.19
N ILE A 321 22.86 -31.33 16.04
CA ILE A 321 23.66 -32.25 15.20
C ILE A 321 24.77 -31.47 14.51
N ASP A 322 24.42 -30.40 13.80
CA ASP A 322 25.31 -29.76 12.86
C ASP A 322 26.45 -29.05 13.57
N GLU A 323 26.12 -28.17 14.51
CA GLU A 323 27.07 -27.27 15.17
C GLU A 323 27.71 -27.90 16.42
N TYR A 324 27.01 -28.81 17.10
CA TYR A 324 27.40 -29.28 18.44
C TYR A 324 27.64 -30.78 18.57
N GLN A 325 27.35 -31.58 17.54
CA GLN A 325 27.46 -33.05 17.59
C GLN A 325 26.75 -33.68 18.82
N ASN A 326 25.70 -33.02 19.30
CA ASN A 326 24.96 -33.41 20.51
C ASN A 326 23.71 -34.21 20.15
N TYR A 327 23.96 -35.44 19.73
CA TYR A 327 22.93 -36.38 19.31
C TYR A 327 21.92 -36.74 20.42
N GLU A 328 22.31 -36.67 21.70
CA GLU A 328 21.41 -36.88 22.83
C GLU A 328 20.32 -35.79 22.92
N LYS A 329 20.70 -34.52 22.75
CA LYS A 329 19.74 -33.41 22.71
C LYS A 329 18.92 -33.42 21.44
N ALA A 330 19.54 -33.71 20.30
CA ALA A 330 18.84 -33.84 19.02
C ALA A 330 17.74 -34.92 19.08
N LEU A 331 18.04 -36.07 19.69
CA LEU A 331 17.07 -37.15 19.92
C LEU A 331 15.89 -36.69 20.78
N GLY A 332 16.15 -35.93 21.84
CA GLY A 332 15.12 -35.34 22.70
C GLY A 332 14.22 -34.37 21.93
N ALA A 333 14.81 -33.48 21.14
CA ALA A 333 14.08 -32.52 20.32
C ALA A 333 13.22 -33.20 19.25
N LEU A 334 13.74 -34.20 18.52
CA LEU A 334 12.97 -34.94 17.52
C LEU A 334 11.79 -35.71 18.12
N ARG A 335 11.92 -36.24 19.34
CA ARG A 335 10.79 -36.87 20.05
C ARG A 335 9.68 -35.88 20.34
N GLU A 336 10.02 -34.65 20.75
CA GLU A 336 9.03 -33.59 20.92
C GLU A 336 8.46 -33.12 19.56
N ALA A 337 9.26 -33.08 18.49
CA ALA A 337 8.79 -32.82 17.13
C ALA A 337 7.73 -33.85 16.68
N LEU A 338 8.02 -35.15 16.84
CA LEU A 338 7.10 -36.25 16.54
C LEU A 338 5.80 -36.14 17.37
N LYS A 339 5.91 -35.84 18.66
CA LYS A 339 4.76 -35.65 19.56
C LYS A 339 3.90 -34.44 19.16
N CYS A 340 4.50 -33.37 18.64
CA CYS A 340 3.76 -32.23 18.10
C CYS A 340 3.09 -32.59 16.77
N MET A 341 3.82 -33.21 15.83
CA MET A 341 3.32 -33.61 14.51
C MET A 341 2.17 -34.63 14.61
N SER A 342 2.24 -35.57 15.56
CA SER A 342 1.16 -36.50 15.85
C SER A 342 -0.11 -35.83 16.39
N LYS A 343 -0.03 -34.62 16.97
CA LYS A 343 -1.20 -33.83 17.40
C LYS A 343 -1.67 -32.83 16.35
N ALA A 344 -0.87 -32.56 15.32
CA ALA A 344 -1.21 -31.62 14.27
C ALA A 344 -2.40 -32.11 13.44
N ARG A 345 -3.25 -31.16 13.00
CA ARG A 345 -4.44 -31.42 12.17
C ARG A 345 -4.30 -30.63 10.88
N ASN A 346 -4.88 -31.14 9.80
CA ASN A 346 -4.90 -30.50 8.48
C ASN A 346 -3.48 -30.18 7.93
N VAL A 347 -2.53 -31.07 8.17
CA VAL A 347 -1.15 -30.97 7.65
C VAL A 347 -1.04 -31.86 6.41
N THR A 348 -0.56 -31.29 5.31
CA THR A 348 -0.24 -32.04 4.09
C THR A 348 0.91 -33.01 4.37
N ASP A 349 0.79 -34.25 3.88
CA ASP A 349 1.80 -35.30 4.04
C ASP A 349 2.21 -35.59 5.50
N ARG A 350 1.26 -35.40 6.44
CA ARG A 350 1.50 -35.62 7.88
C ARG A 350 2.07 -37.01 8.17
N GLU A 351 1.56 -38.03 7.51
CA GLU A 351 2.00 -39.42 7.69
C GLU A 351 3.46 -39.59 7.28
N ALA A 352 3.85 -39.06 6.10
CA ALA A 352 5.23 -39.06 5.64
C ALA A 352 6.16 -38.28 6.58
N LYS A 353 5.72 -37.12 7.10
CA LYS A 353 6.50 -36.36 8.11
C LYS A 353 6.67 -37.14 9.41
N VAL A 354 5.62 -37.81 9.88
CA VAL A 354 5.66 -38.66 11.09
C VAL A 354 6.63 -39.83 10.89
N GLU A 355 6.56 -40.52 9.74
CA GLU A 355 7.46 -41.62 9.39
C GLU A 355 8.91 -41.15 9.31
N SER A 356 9.16 -40.00 8.67
CA SER A 356 10.49 -39.37 8.63
C SER A 356 11.05 -39.10 10.02
N PHE A 357 10.25 -38.52 10.94
CA PHE A 357 10.69 -38.32 12.33
C PHE A 357 10.96 -39.65 13.05
N GLN A 358 10.10 -40.65 12.90
CA GLN A 358 10.30 -41.97 13.51
C GLN A 358 11.61 -42.62 13.04
N HIS A 359 11.85 -42.56 11.73
CA HIS A 359 13.05 -43.09 11.10
C HIS A 359 14.32 -42.38 11.59
N ARG A 360 14.33 -41.04 11.64
CA ARG A 360 15.45 -40.26 12.17
C ARG A 360 15.70 -40.55 13.66
N ILE A 361 14.64 -40.69 14.46
CA ILE A 361 14.73 -41.06 15.88
C ILE A 361 15.35 -42.46 16.05
N GLU A 362 15.01 -43.43 15.19
CA GLU A 362 15.63 -44.77 15.21
C GLU A 362 17.14 -44.68 14.96
N LEU A 363 17.54 -43.98 13.88
CA LEU A 363 18.94 -43.85 13.48
C LEU A 363 19.78 -43.14 14.56
N ILE A 364 19.30 -41.99 15.05
CA ILE A 364 19.99 -41.25 16.12
C ILE A 364 20.01 -42.07 17.41
N GLY A 365 18.92 -42.79 17.72
CA GLY A 365 18.83 -43.67 18.88
C GLY A 365 19.93 -44.73 18.87
N ARG A 366 20.14 -45.40 17.73
CA ARG A 366 21.23 -46.38 17.55
C ARG A 366 22.60 -45.75 17.67
N PHE A 367 22.80 -44.56 17.10
CA PHE A 367 24.09 -43.88 17.21
C PHE A 367 24.43 -43.48 18.66
N VAL A 368 23.45 -42.94 19.39
CA VAL A 368 23.59 -42.63 20.83
C VAL A 368 23.87 -43.88 21.66
N GLU A 369 23.27 -45.03 21.31
CA GLU A 369 23.60 -46.31 21.93
C GLU A 369 25.05 -46.73 21.62
N GLY A 370 25.50 -46.61 20.36
CA GLY A 370 26.88 -46.83 19.97
C GLY A 370 27.88 -45.99 20.78
N ARG A 371 27.60 -44.68 20.98
CA ARG A 371 28.44 -43.79 21.81
C ARG A 371 28.54 -44.26 23.26
N LYS A 372 27.48 -44.85 23.82
CA LYS A 372 27.51 -45.42 25.18
C LYS A 372 28.37 -46.68 25.22
N LEU A 373 28.19 -47.57 24.23
CA LEU A 373 28.94 -48.82 24.10
C LEU A 373 30.45 -48.58 23.93
N ALA A 374 30.86 -47.47 23.32
CA ALA A 374 32.28 -47.12 23.15
C ALA A 374 33.10 -47.15 24.46
N LYS A 375 32.44 -47.00 25.62
CA LYS A 375 33.08 -47.03 26.95
C LYS A 375 33.12 -48.41 27.60
N THR A 376 32.31 -49.36 27.16
CA THR A 376 32.08 -50.64 27.87
C THR A 376 32.25 -51.86 26.97
N ASP A 377 31.88 -51.77 25.70
CA ASP A 377 31.93 -52.84 24.71
C ASP A 377 32.20 -52.23 23.32
N THR A 378 33.48 -52.16 22.99
CA THR A 378 33.94 -51.61 21.70
C THR A 378 33.48 -52.47 20.53
N VAL A 379 33.42 -53.79 20.66
CA VAL A 379 33.01 -54.70 19.58
C VAL A 379 31.56 -54.43 19.17
N SER A 380 30.65 -54.34 20.13
CA SER A 380 29.24 -54.00 19.85
C SER A 380 29.07 -52.58 19.32
N MET A 381 29.91 -51.64 19.77
CA MET A 381 29.93 -50.28 19.22
C MET A 381 30.32 -50.28 17.73
N PHE A 382 31.39 -50.97 17.35
CA PHE A 382 31.84 -51.07 15.96
C PHE A 382 30.76 -51.68 15.07
N LYS A 383 30.17 -52.80 15.50
CA LYS A 383 29.06 -53.43 14.79
C LYS A 383 27.88 -52.48 14.59
N THR A 384 27.56 -51.67 15.60
CA THR A 384 26.48 -50.67 15.52
C THR A 384 26.81 -49.58 14.49
N CYS A 385 28.04 -49.08 14.50
CA CYS A 385 28.48 -48.06 13.56
C CYS A 385 28.53 -48.58 12.11
N GLU A 386 29.02 -49.79 11.89
CA GLU A 386 29.03 -50.43 10.56
C GLU A 386 27.62 -50.62 10.02
N MET A 387 26.68 -51.14 10.84
CA MET A 387 25.27 -51.24 10.45
C MET A 387 24.62 -49.90 10.09
N LEU A 388 25.06 -48.79 10.71
CA LEU A 388 24.60 -47.44 10.36
C LEU A 388 25.22 -46.96 9.04
N LEU A 389 26.51 -47.22 8.81
CA LEU A 389 27.21 -46.84 7.58
C LEU A 389 26.74 -47.64 6.36
N ASP A 390 26.31 -48.89 6.55
CA ASP A 390 25.78 -49.75 5.49
C ASP A 390 24.38 -49.33 5.03
N ARG A 391 23.69 -48.46 5.77
CA ARG A 391 22.39 -47.94 5.35
C ARG A 391 22.58 -46.96 4.18
N PRO A 392 21.88 -47.18 3.04
CA PRO A 392 22.05 -46.35 1.84
C PRO A 392 21.53 -44.92 2.03
N ASP A 393 20.63 -44.72 2.99
CA ASP A 393 19.97 -43.46 3.29
C ASP A 393 20.62 -42.71 4.46
N ILE A 394 21.70 -43.22 5.07
CA ILE A 394 22.31 -42.59 6.25
C ILE A 394 22.68 -41.12 5.98
N ASP A 395 23.29 -40.86 4.82
CA ASP A 395 23.72 -39.54 4.39
C ASP A 395 22.54 -38.66 3.92
N ALA A 396 21.48 -39.28 3.37
CA ALA A 396 20.28 -38.58 2.89
C ALA A 396 19.24 -38.30 3.99
N SER A 397 19.29 -39.03 5.11
CA SER A 397 18.31 -38.98 6.19
C SER A 397 18.42 -37.73 7.06
N TYR A 398 19.54 -37.01 6.99
CA TYR A 398 19.91 -35.92 7.91
C TYR A 398 19.77 -36.31 9.39
N ALA A 399 19.85 -37.61 9.70
CA ALA A 399 19.70 -38.13 11.06
C ALA A 399 21.05 -38.19 11.76
N VAL A 400 22.03 -38.81 11.12
CA VAL A 400 23.39 -39.00 11.64
C VAL A 400 24.35 -38.84 10.48
N ARG A 401 25.38 -38.00 10.63
CA ARG A 401 26.35 -37.76 9.57
C ARG A 401 27.37 -38.90 9.56
N ALA A 402 27.69 -39.45 8.39
CA ALA A 402 28.69 -40.51 8.28
C ALA A 402 30.04 -40.09 8.89
N GLY A 403 30.41 -38.81 8.77
CA GLY A 403 31.61 -38.26 9.40
C GLY A 403 31.66 -38.43 10.91
N ASP A 404 30.55 -38.22 11.63
CA ASP A 404 30.49 -38.40 13.08
C ASP A 404 30.56 -39.89 13.47
N ILE A 405 30.02 -40.78 12.61
CA ILE A 405 30.11 -42.23 12.83
C ILE A 405 31.56 -42.70 12.69
N TYR A 406 32.25 -42.27 11.63
CA TYR A 406 33.68 -42.55 11.46
C TYR A 406 34.50 -41.95 12.59
N ALA A 407 34.21 -40.71 13.00
CA ALA A 407 34.90 -40.06 14.11
C ALA A 407 34.84 -40.91 15.38
N LEU A 408 33.66 -41.39 15.76
CA LEU A 408 33.50 -42.27 16.93
C LEU A 408 34.35 -43.54 16.83
N MET A 409 34.35 -44.18 15.65
CA MET A 409 35.13 -45.40 15.41
C MET A 409 36.65 -45.14 15.46
N ILE A 410 37.11 -44.06 14.81
CA ILE A 410 38.53 -43.67 14.74
C ILE A 410 39.04 -43.30 16.14
N GLU A 411 38.31 -42.45 16.86
CA GLU A 411 38.65 -42.05 18.23
C GLU A 411 38.70 -43.25 19.17
N SER A 412 37.77 -44.20 19.03
CA SER A 412 37.76 -45.42 19.83
C SER A 412 38.98 -46.31 19.55
N HIS A 413 39.32 -46.55 18.28
CA HIS A 413 40.52 -47.32 17.95
C HIS A 413 41.81 -46.61 18.39
N TYR A 414 41.91 -45.30 18.18
CA TYR A 414 43.04 -44.49 18.61
C TYR A 414 43.24 -44.54 20.13
N ALA A 415 42.16 -44.37 20.90
CA ALA A 415 42.19 -44.41 22.36
C ALA A 415 42.60 -45.79 22.92
N ASN A 416 42.35 -46.86 22.17
CA ASN A 416 42.74 -48.23 22.53
C ASN A 416 44.09 -48.68 21.93
N GLY A 417 44.81 -47.79 21.22
CA GLY A 417 46.13 -48.06 20.64
C GLY A 417 46.13 -48.81 19.30
N TYR A 418 44.96 -49.00 18.68
CA TYR A 418 44.80 -49.66 17.38
C TYR A 418 45.01 -48.65 16.22
N TYR A 419 46.24 -48.14 16.10
CA TYR A 419 46.56 -47.03 15.19
C TYR A 419 46.40 -47.37 13.70
N GLU A 420 46.75 -48.60 13.30
CA GLU A 420 46.62 -49.04 11.90
C GLU A 420 45.15 -49.06 11.49
N GLN A 421 44.29 -49.68 12.31
CA GLN A 421 42.84 -49.76 12.07
C GLN A 421 42.20 -48.37 12.09
N ALA A 422 42.63 -47.48 12.99
CA ALA A 422 42.18 -46.09 13.02
C ALA A 422 42.56 -45.34 11.72
N TYR A 423 43.77 -45.57 11.20
CA TYR A 423 44.22 -44.96 9.95
C TYR A 423 43.45 -45.49 8.73
N GLU A 424 43.19 -46.79 8.65
CA GLU A 424 42.36 -47.36 7.59
C GLU A 424 40.95 -46.74 7.55
N LEU A 425 40.32 -46.58 8.73
CA LEU A 425 39.02 -45.91 8.85
C LEU A 425 39.09 -44.44 8.42
N LEU A 426 40.17 -43.74 8.77
CA LEU A 426 40.38 -42.35 8.34
C LEU A 426 40.47 -42.25 6.81
N GLN A 427 41.11 -43.20 6.13
CA GLN A 427 41.14 -43.24 4.66
C GLN A 427 39.77 -43.55 4.07
N LYS A 428 39.02 -44.50 4.64
CA LYS A 428 37.64 -44.78 4.22
C LYS A 428 36.73 -43.55 4.37
N MET A 429 36.87 -42.83 5.48
CA MET A 429 36.16 -41.57 5.73
C MET A 429 36.49 -40.51 4.67
N LYS A 430 37.77 -40.32 4.34
CA LYS A 430 38.23 -39.36 3.31
C LYS A 430 37.59 -39.61 1.94
N VAL A 431 37.40 -40.88 1.58
CA VAL A 431 36.78 -41.28 0.31
C VAL A 431 35.26 -41.05 0.35
N ARG A 432 34.60 -41.43 1.44
CA ARG A 432 33.13 -41.36 1.54
C ARG A 432 32.61 -39.94 1.79
N VAL A 433 33.35 -39.13 2.55
CA VAL A 433 32.97 -37.76 2.95
C VAL A 433 33.83 -36.74 2.19
N SER A 434 34.04 -36.98 0.89
CA SER A 434 34.90 -36.14 0.03
C SER A 434 34.41 -34.69 0.00
N ASN A 435 35.33 -33.73 0.09
CA ASN A 435 35.12 -32.26 0.14
C ASN A 435 34.77 -31.63 1.50
N ILE A 436 34.91 -32.33 2.62
CA ILE A 436 34.69 -31.74 3.96
C ILE A 436 36.00 -31.70 4.75
N ASN A 437 36.20 -30.61 5.50
CA ASN A 437 37.31 -30.50 6.44
C ASN A 437 37.17 -31.59 7.53
N ILE A 438 38.09 -32.55 7.56
CA ILE A 438 38.09 -33.68 8.50
C ILE A 438 38.17 -33.19 9.96
N GLU A 439 38.84 -32.05 10.19
CA GLU A 439 38.98 -31.44 11.51
C GLU A 439 37.64 -30.94 12.07
N TYR A 440 36.58 -30.89 11.25
CA TYR A 440 35.22 -30.63 11.70
C TYR A 440 34.62 -31.79 12.51
N TYR A 441 35.09 -33.02 12.27
CA TYR A 441 34.56 -34.23 12.88
C TYR A 441 35.50 -34.85 13.93
N ILE A 442 36.81 -34.72 13.73
CA ILE A 442 37.84 -35.40 14.53
C ILE A 442 38.85 -34.36 15.03
N ASP A 443 39.31 -34.50 16.28
CA ASP A 443 40.41 -33.67 16.81
C ASP A 443 41.64 -33.75 15.88
N GLY A 444 42.09 -32.59 15.38
CA GLY A 444 43.23 -32.47 14.48
C GLY A 444 44.51 -33.10 15.02
N ARG A 445 44.67 -33.22 16.35
CA ARG A 445 45.79 -33.93 16.97
C ARG A 445 45.78 -35.42 16.64
N ILE A 446 44.60 -36.05 16.63
CA ILE A 446 44.44 -37.47 16.27
C ILE A 446 44.76 -37.64 14.79
N VAL A 447 44.25 -36.75 13.93
CA VAL A 447 44.51 -36.76 12.48
C VAL A 447 46.01 -36.64 12.17
N GLN A 448 46.70 -35.70 12.83
CA GLN A 448 48.15 -35.51 12.67
C GLN A 448 48.95 -36.70 13.21
N ALA A 449 48.57 -37.26 14.36
CA ALA A 449 49.24 -38.42 14.95
C ALA A 449 49.15 -39.64 14.02
N LEU A 450 47.95 -39.94 13.50
CA LEU A 450 47.72 -41.03 12.58
C LEU A 450 48.43 -40.84 11.23
N SER A 451 48.54 -39.60 10.74
CA SER A 451 49.25 -39.31 9.48
C SER A 451 50.77 -39.48 9.62
N LYS A 452 51.35 -38.97 10.71
CA LYS A 452 52.79 -39.09 11.01
C LYS A 452 53.22 -40.53 11.23
N SER A 453 52.42 -41.34 11.92
CA SER A 453 52.76 -42.75 12.19
C SER A 453 52.82 -43.61 10.92
N HIS A 454 52.19 -43.18 9.83
CA HIS A 454 52.16 -43.88 8.54
C HIS A 454 53.00 -43.17 7.45
N GLY A 455 53.89 -42.25 7.84
CA GLY A 455 54.84 -41.61 6.92
C GLY A 455 54.22 -40.65 5.91
N VAL A 456 53.02 -40.12 6.19
CA VAL A 456 52.34 -39.12 5.35
C VAL A 456 52.46 -37.76 6.02
N ASP A 457 53.12 -36.80 5.35
CA ASP A 457 53.17 -35.42 5.83
C ASP A 457 51.74 -34.85 5.95
N PRO A 458 51.41 -34.15 7.04
CA PRO A 458 50.10 -33.58 7.22
C PRO A 458 49.84 -32.58 6.08
N VAL A 459 48.83 -32.85 5.26
CA VAL A 459 48.39 -31.94 4.20
C VAL A 459 47.99 -30.63 4.86
N VAL A 460 48.85 -29.62 4.71
CA VAL A 460 48.53 -28.23 5.02
C VAL A 460 47.36 -27.87 4.13
N ALA A 461 46.20 -27.59 4.73
CA ALA A 461 45.10 -26.96 4.03
C ALA A 461 45.63 -25.63 3.47
N THR A 462 45.85 -25.56 2.16
CA THR A 462 46.01 -24.29 1.47
C THR A 462 44.68 -23.57 1.60
N SER A 463 44.61 -22.61 2.51
CA SER A 463 43.71 -21.49 2.43
C SER A 463 43.95 -20.79 1.09
N GLN A 464 43.18 -21.15 0.07
CA GLN A 464 42.96 -20.25 -1.04
C GLN A 464 41.97 -19.20 -0.55
N ASP A 465 42.51 -18.07 -0.10
CA ASP A 465 41.78 -16.81 -0.05
C ASP A 465 42.72 -15.70 -0.51
N GLY A 466 42.23 -14.85 -1.41
CA GLY A 466 42.73 -13.48 -1.59
C GLY A 466 43.46 -13.16 -2.89
N ASN A 467 42.76 -13.17 -4.03
CA ASN A 467 42.77 -12.05 -4.98
C ASN A 467 41.78 -12.29 -6.13
N GLU A 468 40.50 -12.06 -5.88
CA GLU A 468 39.60 -11.58 -6.93
C GLU A 468 39.48 -10.07 -6.77
N ILE A 469 39.86 -9.38 -7.83
CA ILE A 469 39.72 -7.93 -8.01
C ILE A 469 38.22 -7.65 -8.02
N VAL A 470 37.72 -6.98 -6.98
CA VAL A 470 36.38 -6.41 -6.99
C VAL A 470 36.42 -5.18 -7.90
N GLU A 471 35.95 -5.33 -9.13
CA GLU A 471 35.64 -4.22 -10.02
C GLU A 471 34.33 -3.60 -9.52
N GLU A 472 34.44 -2.40 -8.92
CA GLU A 472 33.29 -1.58 -8.54
C GLU A 472 32.42 -1.27 -9.77
N LEU A 473 31.20 -1.80 -9.79
CA LEU A 473 30.14 -1.28 -10.65
C LEU A 473 29.42 -0.13 -9.92
N PRO A 474 29.33 1.07 -10.52
CA PRO A 474 28.65 2.20 -9.91
C PRO A 474 27.14 1.99 -9.91
N TYR A 475 26.53 2.20 -8.74
CA TYR A 475 25.09 2.36 -8.58
C TYR A 475 24.68 3.75 -9.09
N ASP A 476 23.99 3.79 -10.22
CA ASP A 476 23.11 4.89 -10.62
C ASP A 476 21.84 4.32 -11.26
N MET A 477 20.70 4.85 -10.79
CA MET A 477 19.27 4.59 -11.10
C MET A 477 18.53 3.49 -10.33
#